data_AF-A0A359LNS0-F1
#
_entry.id   AF-A0A359LNS0-F1
#
_cell.length_a   1.000
_cell.length_b   1.000
_cell.length_c   1.000
_cell.angle_alpha   90.00
_cell.angle_beta   90.00
_cell.angle_gamma   90.00
#
_symmetry.space_group_name_H-M   'P 1'
#
loop_
_entity.id
_entity.type
_entity.pdbx_description
1 polymer ?
#
loop_
_entity_poly.entity_id
_entity_poly.type
_entity_poly.pdbx_seq_one_letter_code
_entity_poly.pdbx_strand_id
1 'polypeptide(L)'
;AKKAPAAKLTVGIPRTMSTLDRYPFWHRYFTEAGLGVVLSRQTDSKMASVGVDLAIAQPCFPVQVAHGHVAALLDQNVDYVLIPNVLDAESANDDQVIAHYCPWNQTLPWVLRSAPGLEAEQHRFLIPTLHF
;
A
#
# COMPACT_ATOMS: atom_id res chain seq x y z
N ALA A 1 26.48 29.36 -6.65
CA ALA A 1 25.03 29.30 -6.38
C ALA A 1 24.67 27.87 -5.92
N LYS A 2 24.18 27.70 -4.69
CA LYS A 2 23.73 26.38 -4.21
C LYS A 2 22.40 26.08 -4.91
N LYS A 3 22.38 25.03 -5.74
CA LYS A 3 21.18 24.48 -6.38
C LYS A 3 20.14 24.21 -5.28
N ALA A 4 18.94 24.75 -5.39
CA ALA A 4 17.84 24.35 -4.51
C ALA A 4 17.70 22.82 -4.58
N PRO A 5 17.53 22.10 -3.45
CA PRO A 5 17.35 20.66 -3.50
C PRO A 5 16.12 20.36 -4.36
N ALA A 6 16.28 19.47 -5.35
CA ALA A 6 15.17 19.00 -6.16
C ALA A 6 14.06 18.49 -5.22
N ALA A 7 12.80 18.80 -5.54
CA ALA A 7 11.66 18.34 -4.74
C ALA A 7 11.78 16.83 -4.52
N LYS A 8 11.74 16.40 -3.25
CA LYS A 8 11.93 15.01 -2.87
C LYS A 8 10.70 14.22 -3.32
N LEU A 9 10.85 13.33 -4.31
CA LEU A 9 9.79 12.40 -4.72
C LEU A 9 9.24 11.65 -3.50
N THR A 10 7.93 11.45 -3.46
CA THR A 10 7.19 10.93 -2.31
C THR A 10 6.54 9.58 -2.61
N VAL A 11 6.64 8.66 -1.66
CA VAL A 11 5.97 7.36 -1.71
C VAL A 11 4.96 7.28 -0.56
N GLY A 12 3.69 7.12 -0.93
CA GLY A 12 2.59 6.82 -0.04
C GLY A 12 2.61 5.36 0.39
N ILE A 13 2.52 5.10 1.69
CA ILE A 13 2.36 3.76 2.26
C ILE A 13 0.97 3.69 2.91
N PRO A 14 0.06 2.84 2.38
CA PRO A 14 -1.24 2.66 2.99
C PRO A 14 -1.10 1.90 4.32
N ARG A 15 -1.85 2.32 5.35
CA ARG A 15 -1.94 1.66 6.66
C ARG A 15 -2.85 0.42 6.57
N THR A 16 -2.42 -0.57 5.79
CA THR A 16 -3.25 -1.71 5.42
C THR A 16 -2.46 -3.00 5.46
N MET A 17 -2.92 -4.01 6.21
CA MET A 17 -2.44 -5.38 6.11
C MET A 17 -0.88 -5.47 6.16
N SER A 18 -0.25 -6.21 5.26
CA SER A 18 1.21 -6.43 5.26
C SER A 18 2.05 -5.16 5.09
N THR A 19 1.52 -4.07 4.51
CA THR A 19 2.28 -2.81 4.38
C THR A 19 2.43 -2.10 5.72
N LEU A 20 1.42 -2.21 6.60
CA LEU A 20 1.48 -1.67 7.95
C LEU A 20 2.39 -2.51 8.84
N ASP A 21 2.28 -3.83 8.77
CA ASP A 21 3.10 -4.77 9.56
C ASP A 21 4.60 -4.56 9.28
N ARG A 22 4.95 -4.29 8.02
CA ARG A 22 6.33 -4.03 7.57
C ARG A 22 6.64 -2.54 7.39
N TYR A 23 5.87 -1.64 8.00
CA TYR A 23 6.08 -0.19 7.84
C TYR A 23 7.50 0.28 8.22
N PRO A 24 8.09 -0.16 9.35
CA PRO A 24 9.45 0.27 9.70
C PRO A 24 10.49 -0.05 8.61
N PHE A 25 10.35 -1.22 7.96
CA PHE A 25 11.18 -1.62 6.83
C PHE A 25 10.99 -0.68 5.64
N TRP A 26 9.74 -0.48 5.20
CA TRP A 26 9.44 0.37 4.04
C TRP A 26 9.83 1.82 4.25
N HIS A 27 9.55 2.36 5.44
CA HIS A 27 9.95 3.71 5.80
C HIS A 27 11.47 3.87 5.72
N ARG A 28 12.23 2.94 6.32
CA ARG A 28 13.70 2.99 6.27
C ARG A 28 14.23 2.83 4.85
N TYR A 29 13.70 1.89 4.08
CA TYR A 29 14.12 1.63 2.70
C TYR A 29 14.00 2.88 1.81
N PHE A 30 12.82 3.51 1.79
CA PHE A 30 12.61 4.69 0.94
C PHE A 30 13.32 5.94 1.47
N THR A 31 13.40 6.12 2.79
CA THR A 31 14.13 7.26 3.36
C THR A 31 15.63 7.21 3.04
N GLU A 32 16.24 6.03 3.11
CA GLU A 32 17.65 5.81 2.73
C GLU A 32 17.87 5.92 1.23
N ALA A 33 16.88 5.55 0.41
CA ALA A 33 16.90 5.79 -1.04
C ALA A 33 16.71 7.27 -1.42
N GLY A 34 16.58 8.18 -0.44
CA GLY A 34 16.44 9.62 -0.69
C GLY A 34 15.02 10.06 -1.07
N LEU A 35 14.00 9.24 -0.79
CA LEU A 35 12.59 9.52 -1.05
C LEU A 35 11.86 10.04 0.21
N GLY A 36 10.80 10.81 0.02
CA GLY A 36 9.84 11.17 1.07
C GLY A 36 8.87 10.02 1.30
N VAL A 37 8.49 9.77 2.56
CA VAL A 37 7.54 8.70 2.90
C VAL A 37 6.32 9.31 3.57
N VAL A 38 5.14 9.03 3.04
CA VAL A 38 3.86 9.49 3.58
C VAL A 38 3.06 8.27 3.99
N LEU A 39 2.84 8.10 5.29
CA LEU A 39 1.93 7.06 5.77
C LEU A 39 0.50 7.59 5.71
N SER A 40 -0.45 6.79 5.24
CA SER A 40 -1.86 7.20 5.24
C SER A 40 -2.34 7.50 6.68
N ARG A 41 -3.39 8.31 6.81
CA ARG A 41 -3.95 8.65 8.13
C ARG A 41 -4.61 7.42 8.80
N GLN A 42 -4.90 7.52 10.09
CA GLN A 42 -5.62 6.45 10.79
C GLN A 42 -6.98 6.21 10.15
N THR A 43 -7.39 4.94 10.06
CA THR A 43 -8.70 4.55 9.56
C THR A 43 -9.80 5.27 10.35
N ASP A 44 -10.69 5.94 9.64
CA ASP A 44 -11.91 6.51 10.18
C ASP A 44 -13.13 6.11 9.34
N SER A 45 -14.32 6.45 9.84
CA SER A 45 -15.59 6.08 9.21
C SER A 45 -15.71 6.60 7.77
N LYS A 46 -15.18 7.81 7.50
CA LYS A 46 -15.23 8.43 6.18
C LYS A 46 -14.36 7.67 5.18
N MET A 47 -13.12 7.34 5.57
CA MET A 47 -12.21 6.56 4.75
C MET A 47 -12.75 5.15 4.50
N ALA A 48 -13.34 4.53 5.52
CA ALA A 48 -13.96 3.22 5.37
C ALA A 48 -15.13 3.27 4.37
N SER A 49 -16.01 4.28 4.46
CA SER A 49 -17.10 4.48 3.50
C SER A 49 -16.58 4.63 2.08
N VAL A 50 -15.60 5.51 1.86
CA VAL A 50 -14.96 5.68 0.54
C VAL A 50 -14.37 4.36 0.03
N GLY A 51 -13.76 3.58 0.91
CA GLY A 51 -13.22 2.27 0.56
C GLY A 51 -14.28 1.25 0.16
N VAL A 52 -15.43 1.23 0.84
CA VAL A 52 -16.57 0.39 0.49
C VAL A 52 -17.17 0.80 -0.85
N ASP A 53 -17.31 2.11 -1.09
CA ASP A 53 -17.89 2.66 -2.33
C ASP A 53 -16.98 2.40 -3.56
N LEU A 54 -15.65 2.39 -3.36
CA LEU A 54 -14.67 2.11 -4.40
C LEU A 54 -14.51 0.61 -4.71
N ALA A 55 -14.81 -0.26 -3.74
CA ALA A 55 -14.67 -1.69 -3.92
C ALA A 55 -15.75 -2.22 -4.87
N ILE A 56 -15.34 -2.86 -5.97
CA ILE A 56 -16.27 -3.43 -6.96
C ILE A 56 -17.08 -4.60 -6.38
N ALA A 57 -16.41 -5.44 -5.59
CA ALA A 57 -17.00 -6.60 -4.94
C ALA A 57 -17.20 -6.32 -3.45
N GLN A 58 -17.74 -7.30 -2.72
CA GLN A 58 -17.77 -7.28 -1.27
C GLN A 58 -16.67 -8.19 -0.68
N PRO A 59 -15.37 -7.85 -0.82
CA PRO A 59 -14.31 -8.57 -0.13
C PRO A 59 -14.36 -8.29 1.37
N CYS A 60 -13.47 -8.93 2.13
CA CYS A 60 -13.37 -8.66 3.55
C CYS A 60 -13.07 -7.17 3.83
N PHE A 61 -13.56 -6.69 4.96
CA PHE A 61 -13.47 -5.27 5.34
C PHE A 61 -12.06 -4.65 5.22
N PRO A 62 -10.94 -5.34 5.59
CA PRO A 62 -9.60 -4.78 5.39
C PRO A 62 -9.28 -4.43 3.93
N VAL A 63 -9.75 -5.23 2.97
CA VAL A 63 -9.54 -4.97 1.54
C VAL A 63 -10.37 -3.78 1.09
N GLN A 64 -11.61 -3.66 1.56
CA GLN A 64 -12.45 -2.49 1.27
C GLN A 64 -11.80 -1.21 1.79
N VAL A 65 -11.39 -1.21 3.06
CA VAL A 65 -10.73 -0.06 3.70
C VAL A 65 -9.41 0.29 3.01
N ALA A 66 -8.71 -0.69 2.42
CA ALA A 66 -7.48 -0.42 1.67
C ALA A 66 -7.70 0.48 0.44
N HIS A 67 -8.85 0.39 -0.23
CA HIS A 67 -9.21 1.31 -1.31
C HIS A 67 -9.30 2.76 -0.80
N GLY A 68 -9.88 2.95 0.39
CA GLY A 68 -9.97 4.26 1.04
C GLY A 68 -8.60 4.82 1.45
N HIS A 69 -7.68 3.97 1.92
CA HIS A 69 -6.31 4.40 2.23
C HIS A 69 -5.55 4.84 0.99
N VAL A 70 -5.67 4.10 -0.11
CA VAL A 70 -5.05 4.46 -1.40
C VAL A 70 -5.64 5.77 -1.92
N ALA A 71 -6.97 5.91 -1.94
CA ALA A 71 -7.63 7.15 -2.33
C ALA A 71 -7.15 8.35 -1.50
N ALA A 72 -7.07 8.20 -0.17
CA ALA A 72 -6.60 9.27 0.71
C ALA A 72 -5.13 9.66 0.49
N LEU A 73 -4.28 8.72 0.03
CA LEU A 73 -2.89 9.03 -0.34
C LEU A 73 -2.82 9.74 -1.69
N LEU A 74 -3.64 9.33 -2.65
CA LEU A 74 -3.76 9.98 -3.95
C LEU A 74 -4.26 11.42 -3.81
N ASP A 75 -5.24 11.66 -2.94
CA ASP A 75 -5.75 12.99 -2.56
C ASP A 75 -4.67 13.88 -1.92
N GLN A 76 -3.69 13.27 -1.23
CA GLN A 76 -2.52 13.96 -0.68
C GLN A 76 -1.42 14.21 -1.73
N ASN A 77 -1.69 13.86 -3.00
CA ASN A 77 -0.81 14.10 -4.14
C ASN A 77 0.60 13.49 -4.00
N VAL A 78 0.69 12.27 -3.43
CA VAL A 78 1.96 11.52 -3.35
C VAL A 78 2.43 11.05 -4.74
N ASP A 79 3.71 11.11 -5.07
CA ASP A 79 4.15 10.75 -6.42
C ASP A 79 3.87 9.27 -6.76
N TYR A 80 4.02 8.39 -5.76
CA TYR A 80 3.79 6.96 -5.90
C TYR A 80 3.06 6.37 -4.69
N VAL A 81 2.38 5.24 -4.84
CA VAL A 81 1.76 4.47 -3.73
C VAL A 81 2.30 3.05 -3.73
N LEU A 82 2.87 2.60 -2.63
CA LEU A 82 3.35 1.24 -2.47
C LEU A 82 2.18 0.29 -2.19
N ILE A 83 1.99 -0.69 -3.07
CA ILE A 83 0.98 -1.74 -2.94
C ILE A 83 1.63 -3.08 -3.34
N PRO A 84 2.41 -3.70 -2.45
CA PRO A 84 3.20 -4.88 -2.79
C PRO A 84 2.31 -6.12 -2.90
N ASN A 85 2.65 -7.01 -3.82
CA ASN A 85 2.12 -8.37 -3.88
C ASN A 85 3.01 -9.25 -2.98
N VAL A 86 2.62 -9.40 -1.71
CA VAL A 86 3.39 -10.16 -0.70
C VAL A 86 2.80 -11.55 -0.56
N LEU A 87 3.59 -12.58 -0.90
CA LEU A 87 3.12 -13.96 -1.01
C LEU A 87 3.28 -14.76 0.28
N ASP A 88 4.41 -14.61 0.95
CA ASP A 88 4.76 -15.34 2.17
C ASP A 88 5.31 -14.41 3.25
N ALA A 89 5.42 -14.99 4.44
CA ALA A 89 6.00 -14.40 5.62
C ALA A 89 6.95 -15.41 6.28
N GLU A 90 7.83 -14.88 7.13
CA GLU A 90 8.73 -15.68 7.96
C GLU A 90 7.92 -16.64 8.86
N SER A 91 8.28 -17.92 8.85
CA SER A 91 7.67 -18.91 9.74
C SER A 91 8.20 -18.73 11.17
N ALA A 92 7.32 -18.82 12.17
CA ALA A 92 7.68 -18.67 13.58
C ALA A 92 8.47 -19.86 14.14
N ASN A 93 8.33 -21.03 13.53
CA ASN A 93 9.03 -22.25 13.90
C ASN A 93 9.83 -22.71 12.68
N ASP A 94 11.03 -23.23 12.91
CA ASP A 94 12.04 -23.74 11.94
C ASP A 94 11.55 -24.97 11.13
N ASP A 95 10.24 -25.03 10.90
CA ASP A 95 9.52 -26.03 10.16
C ASP A 95 9.64 -25.71 8.67
N GLN A 96 9.72 -26.74 7.82
CA GLN A 96 9.74 -26.63 6.36
C GLN A 96 8.41 -26.10 5.75
N VAL A 97 7.57 -25.45 6.56
CA VAL A 97 6.25 -24.96 6.21
C VAL A 97 6.31 -23.45 6.01
N ILE A 98 6.02 -23.02 4.79
CA ILE A 98 6.00 -21.59 4.43
C ILE A 98 4.72 -20.96 5.00
N ALA A 99 4.87 -19.87 5.76
CA ALA A 99 3.73 -19.09 6.20
C ALA A 99 3.24 -18.21 5.04
N HIS A 100 1.97 -18.35 4.67
CA HIS A 100 1.38 -17.60 3.58
C HIS A 100 0.41 -16.54 4.09
N TYR A 101 0.43 -15.36 3.45
CA TYR A 101 -0.65 -14.40 3.63
C TYR A 101 -1.94 -14.91 2.99
N CYS A 102 -3.08 -14.40 3.44
CA CYS A 102 -4.36 -14.76 2.82
C CYS A 102 -4.39 -14.31 1.35
N PRO A 103 -5.18 -14.98 0.49
CA PRO A 103 -5.23 -14.65 -0.94
C PRO A 103 -5.58 -13.17 -1.19
N TRP A 104 -6.44 -12.59 -0.35
CA TRP A 104 -6.80 -11.18 -0.44
C TRP A 104 -5.64 -10.20 -0.21
N ASN A 105 -4.69 -10.54 0.67
CA ASN A 105 -3.49 -9.73 0.88
C ASN A 105 -2.57 -9.82 -0.34
N GLN A 106 -2.35 -11.05 -0.82
CA GLN A 106 -1.52 -11.33 -1.99
C GLN A 106 -2.05 -10.58 -3.21
N THR A 107 -3.36 -10.66 -3.46
CA THR A 107 -3.98 -10.07 -4.64
C THR A 107 -4.39 -8.60 -4.50
N LEU A 108 -4.17 -7.98 -3.34
CA LEU A 108 -4.55 -6.59 -3.06
C LEU A 108 -4.21 -5.59 -4.19
N PRO A 109 -2.99 -5.56 -4.76
CA PRO A 109 -2.67 -4.65 -5.86
C PRO A 109 -3.46 -4.86 -7.15
N TRP A 110 -3.91 -6.09 -7.42
CA TRP A 110 -4.70 -6.41 -8.60
C TRP A 110 -6.16 -6.02 -8.38
N VAL A 111 -6.67 -6.22 -7.16
CA VAL A 111 -8.02 -5.78 -6.76
C VAL A 111 -8.11 -4.25 -6.85
N LEU A 112 -7.12 -3.53 -6.31
CA LEU A 112 -7.08 -2.06 -6.37
C LEU A 112 -6.98 -1.52 -7.80
N ARG A 113 -6.19 -2.17 -8.68
CA ARG A 113 -6.15 -1.83 -10.12
C ARG A 113 -7.42 -2.20 -10.87
N SER A 114 -8.27 -3.07 -10.32
CA SER A 114 -9.54 -3.36 -11.00
C SER A 114 -10.58 -2.27 -10.71
N ALA A 115 -10.42 -1.48 -9.65
CA ALA A 115 -11.38 -0.46 -9.24
C ALA A 115 -11.43 0.71 -10.24
N PRO A 116 -12.58 0.98 -10.91
CA PRO A 116 -12.68 2.05 -11.90
C PRO A 116 -12.36 3.44 -11.34
N GLY A 117 -12.72 3.69 -10.08
CA GLY A 117 -12.42 4.95 -9.39
C GLY A 117 -10.93 5.22 -9.16
N LEU A 118 -10.05 4.23 -9.38
CA LEU A 118 -8.60 4.36 -9.25
C LEU A 118 -7.87 4.23 -10.60
N GLU A 119 -8.60 4.05 -11.71
CA GLU A 119 -8.03 3.73 -13.02
C GLU A 119 -7.04 4.79 -13.54
N ALA A 120 -7.40 6.07 -13.42
CA ALA A 120 -6.54 7.17 -13.88
C ALA A 120 -5.17 7.22 -13.14
N GLU A 121 -5.13 6.72 -11.91
CA GLU A 121 -3.99 6.86 -11.00
C GLU A 121 -3.10 5.60 -10.95
N GLN A 122 -3.44 4.54 -11.68
CA GLN A 122 -2.72 3.26 -11.62
C GLN A 122 -1.24 3.37 -11.98
N HIS A 123 -0.86 4.34 -12.82
CA HIS A 123 0.52 4.60 -13.20
C HIS A 123 1.42 5.00 -12.01
N ARG A 124 0.83 5.40 -10.88
CA ARG A 124 1.52 5.74 -9.62
C ARG A 124 1.70 4.54 -8.70
N PHE A 125 1.14 3.37 -9.01
CA PHE A 125 1.18 2.21 -8.12
C PHE A 125 2.49 1.44 -8.26
N LEU A 126 3.22 1.31 -7.16
CA LEU A 126 4.41 0.47 -7.06
C LEU A 126 3.99 -0.92 -6.57
N ILE A 127 4.07 -1.90 -7.47
CA ILE A 127 3.55 -3.25 -7.24
C ILE A 127 4.66 -4.29 -7.41
N PRO A 128 5.68 -4.29 -6.53
CA PRO A 128 6.66 -5.36 -6.53
C PRO A 128 6.01 -6.67 -6.05
N THR A 129 6.41 -7.80 -6.63
CA THR A 129 6.12 -9.12 -6.07
C THR A 129 7.25 -9.50 -5.14
N LEU A 130 6.90 -9.84 -3.90
CA LEU A 130 7.84 -10.02 -2.81
C LEU A 130 7.61 -11.35 -2.09
N HIS A 131 8.73 -11.92 -1.69
CA HIS A 131 8.82 -13.05 -0.78
C HIS A 131 9.68 -12.64 0.41
N PHE A 132 9.31 -13.08 1.61
CA PHE A 132 9.99 -12.76 2.87
C PHE A 132 10.47 -14.01 3.60
#